data_AF-A0A9D9EM41-F1
#
_entry.id   AF-A0A9D9EM41-F1
#
_cell.length_a   1.000
_cell.length_b   1.000
_cell.length_c   1.000
_cell.angle_alpha   90.00
_cell.angle_beta   90.00
_cell.angle_gamma   90.00
#
_symmetry.space_group_name_H-M   'P 1'
#
loop_
_entity.id
_entity.type
_entity.pdbx_description
1 polymer ?
#
loop_
_entity_poly.entity_id
_entity_poly.type
_entity_poly.pdbx_seq_one_letter_code
_entity_poly.pdbx_strand_id
1 'polypeptide(L)'
;RLASQGIPSVLLKGQGNAVWYRNPLHRQCGDIDLYVGPGNFGRAAGLIRGWKEISDEKPESIKHIGFSFGGLILELHREAFYFPRKKDNDVYRPWETRELAREGFTVTLGEGEKAGTVRVPPPDFNLFYIFCHAFHHFMQSGLGLRQLCDIACLLHACHGSLDTGAFRERLEAFRLDREWKLFAGILVDKLGLPAGEAPMYDPGCGKDAEKLLSNIFSDGNFGHHSALPDFSRCPVPLRKIGNLGIHHIMLARRLGITRRQTLRYYAYMWSEGLKHLFR
;
A
#
# COMPACT_ATOMS: atom_id res chain seq x y z
N ARG A 1 2.99 14.92 19.09
CA ARG A 1 1.94 15.95 18.91
C ARG A 1 0.52 15.38 18.97
N LEU A 2 0.17 14.36 18.17
CA LEU A 2 -1.17 13.73 18.27
C LEU A 2 -1.37 12.97 19.59
N ALA A 3 -0.38 12.19 20.02
CA ALA A 3 -0.45 11.43 21.27
C ALA A 3 -0.66 12.33 22.51
N SER A 4 -0.03 13.50 22.58
CA SER A 4 -0.23 14.48 23.66
C SER A 4 -1.63 15.12 23.67
N GLN A 5 -2.39 14.95 22.60
CA GLN A 5 -3.81 15.30 22.50
C GLN A 5 -4.71 14.08 22.76
N GLY A 6 -4.17 12.95 23.22
CA GLY A 6 -4.94 11.73 23.42
C GLY A 6 -5.45 11.10 22.12
N ILE A 7 -4.77 11.36 20.99
CA ILE A 7 -5.08 10.71 19.71
C ILE A 7 -4.01 9.65 19.45
N PRO A 8 -4.34 8.36 19.64
CA PRO A 8 -3.43 7.29 19.24
C PRO A 8 -3.25 7.32 17.73
N SER A 9 -2.02 7.09 17.28
CA SER A 9 -1.69 7.03 15.85
C SER A 9 -0.71 5.90 15.58
N VAL A 10 -0.81 5.29 14.42
CA VAL A 10 0.08 4.23 13.94
C VAL A 10 0.72 4.69 12.64
N LEU A 11 2.04 4.69 12.58
CA LEU A 11 2.80 5.02 11.37
C LEU A 11 2.73 3.83 10.41
N LEU A 12 2.06 4.04 9.27
CA LEU A 12 1.95 3.03 8.22
C LEU A 12 3.12 3.18 7.25
N LYS A 13 3.70 2.05 6.81
CA LYS A 13 4.77 2.02 5.80
C LYS A 13 5.95 2.93 6.17
N GLY A 14 6.52 3.62 5.19
CA GLY A 14 7.53 4.65 5.41
C GLY A 14 8.70 4.19 6.28
N GLN A 15 9.07 5.05 7.22
CA GLN A 15 10.11 4.83 8.21
C GLN A 15 9.75 3.67 9.16
N GLY A 16 8.46 3.36 9.34
CA GLY A 16 8.02 2.17 10.07
C GLY A 16 8.38 0.85 9.37
N ASN A 17 8.56 0.84 8.05
CA ASN A 17 9.10 -0.31 7.32
C ASN A 17 10.63 -0.27 7.20
N ALA A 18 11.25 0.91 7.31
CA ALA A 18 12.71 1.05 7.21
C ALA A 18 13.44 0.24 8.27
N VAL A 19 12.85 0.03 9.45
CA VAL A 19 13.47 -0.75 10.55
C VAL A 19 13.71 -2.21 10.20
N TRP A 20 13.01 -2.76 9.21
CA TRP A 20 13.20 -4.14 8.74
C TRP A 20 14.36 -4.27 7.76
N TYR A 21 14.91 -3.15 7.28
CA TYR A 21 16.09 -3.16 6.43
C TYR A 21 17.34 -3.35 7.29
N ARG A 22 18.32 -4.10 6.78
CA ARG A 22 19.64 -4.25 7.41
C ARG A 22 20.29 -2.91 7.77
N ASN A 23 20.10 -1.91 6.91
CA ASN A 23 20.38 -0.52 7.20
C ASN A 23 19.11 0.30 6.91
N PRO A 24 18.44 0.87 7.92
CA PRO A 24 17.21 1.64 7.72
C PRO A 24 17.34 2.79 6.72
N LEU A 25 18.52 3.40 6.62
CA LEU A 25 18.77 4.52 5.69
C LEU A 25 18.84 4.10 4.22
N HIS A 26 18.93 2.80 3.91
CA HIS A 26 18.84 2.32 2.52
C HIS A 26 17.43 2.42 1.94
N ARG A 27 16.41 2.54 2.79
CA ARG A 27 15.04 2.67 2.33
C ARG A 27 14.77 4.12 1.91
N GLN A 28 14.47 4.32 0.63
CA GLN A 28 14.03 5.61 0.12
C GLN A 28 12.80 6.13 0.89
N CYS A 29 12.84 7.41 1.27
CA CYS A 29 11.73 8.09 1.93
C CYS A 29 10.55 8.34 0.95
N GLY A 30 9.41 8.68 1.52
CA GLY A 30 8.20 9.08 0.80
C GLY A 30 7.27 9.79 1.77
N ASP A 31 5.98 9.75 1.48
CA ASP A 31 4.94 10.35 2.30
C ASP A 31 4.89 9.72 3.71
N ILE A 32 4.35 10.48 4.67
CA ILE A 32 4.10 10.03 6.03
C ILE A 32 2.64 9.60 6.14
N ASP A 33 2.37 8.30 6.17
CA ASP A 33 1.02 7.77 6.37
C ASP A 33 0.75 7.54 7.87
N LEU A 34 -0.17 8.30 8.49
CA LEU A 34 -0.58 8.12 9.89
C LEU A 34 -2.02 7.62 10.00
N TYR A 35 -2.21 6.40 10.47
CA TYR A 35 -3.52 5.88 10.84
C TYR A 35 -3.98 6.40 12.20
N VAL A 36 -5.16 7.00 12.26
CA VAL A 36 -5.81 7.45 13.51
C VAL A 36 -7.18 6.78 13.73
N GLY A 37 -7.63 5.98 12.78
CA GLY A 37 -8.94 5.34 12.78
C GLY A 37 -10.09 6.32 12.53
N PRO A 38 -11.30 5.80 12.23
CA PRO A 38 -12.43 6.62 11.83
C PRO A 38 -12.92 7.55 12.95
N GLY A 39 -12.85 7.11 14.21
CA GLY A 39 -13.34 7.86 15.36
C GLY A 39 -12.51 9.11 15.69
N ASN A 40 -11.19 9.08 15.46
CA ASN A 40 -10.32 10.23 15.74
C ASN A 40 -10.09 11.13 14.53
N PHE A 41 -10.46 10.68 13.32
CA PHE A 41 -10.06 11.34 12.07
C PHE A 41 -10.42 12.83 12.03
N GLY A 42 -11.68 13.18 12.34
CA GLY A 42 -12.13 14.58 12.28
C GLY A 42 -11.37 15.48 13.26
N ARG A 43 -11.15 14.98 14.49
CA ARG A 43 -10.40 15.69 15.53
C ARG A 43 -8.92 15.84 15.15
N ALA A 44 -8.30 14.78 14.64
CA ALA A 44 -6.91 14.79 14.19
C ALA A 44 -6.71 15.73 13.01
N ALA A 45 -7.60 15.71 12.01
CA ALA A 45 -7.57 16.63 10.88
C ALA A 45 -7.71 18.09 11.34
N GLY A 46 -8.66 18.37 12.24
CA GLY A 46 -8.83 19.71 12.83
C GLY A 46 -7.59 20.21 13.56
N LEU A 47 -6.90 19.34 14.31
CA LEU A 47 -5.64 19.68 14.98
C LEU A 47 -4.51 19.95 13.99
N ILE A 48 -4.36 19.11 12.97
CA ILE A 48 -3.29 19.25 11.96
C ILE A 48 -3.48 20.56 11.20
N ARG A 49 -4.70 20.95 10.81
CA ARG A 49 -4.98 22.24 10.15
C ARG A 49 -4.48 23.46 10.94
N GLY A 50 -4.40 23.35 12.28
CA GLY A 50 -3.88 24.42 13.14
C GLY A 50 -2.35 24.44 13.26
N TRP A 51 -1.62 23.50 12.67
CA TRP A 51 -0.15 23.46 12.74
C TRP A 51 0.44 24.50 11.79
N LYS A 52 1.42 25.28 12.30
CA LYS A 52 2.06 26.36 11.54
C LYS A 52 2.85 25.88 10.33
N GLU A 53 3.24 24.62 10.32
CA GLU A 53 4.04 23.99 9.26
C GLU A 53 3.19 23.47 8.09
N ILE A 54 1.86 23.56 8.19
CA ILE A 54 0.95 23.14 7.12
C ILE A 54 0.81 24.27 6.12
N SER A 55 1.13 23.97 4.86
CA SER A 55 1.07 24.94 3.76
C SER A 55 -0.05 24.69 2.77
N ASP A 56 -0.61 23.48 2.72
CA ASP A 56 -1.65 23.08 1.78
C ASP A 56 -2.41 21.84 2.28
N GLU A 57 -3.68 21.72 1.91
CA GLU A 57 -4.55 20.57 2.19
C GLU A 57 -5.02 19.95 0.86
N LYS A 58 -4.78 18.65 0.71
CA LYS A 58 -5.17 17.89 -0.48
C LYS A 58 -6.63 17.44 -0.37
N PRO A 59 -7.31 17.19 -1.51
CA PRO A 59 -8.66 16.65 -1.48
C PRO A 59 -8.77 15.37 -0.65
N GLU A 60 -9.78 15.33 0.21
CA GLU A 60 -10.08 14.15 1.01
C GLU A 60 -10.52 12.98 0.11
N SER A 61 -9.93 11.81 0.35
CA SER A 61 -10.33 10.55 -0.28
C SER A 61 -11.13 9.70 0.70
N ILE A 62 -11.62 8.55 0.23
CA ILE A 62 -12.36 7.60 1.08
C ILE A 62 -11.56 7.12 2.30
N LYS A 63 -10.23 7.07 2.21
CA LYS A 63 -9.36 6.48 3.23
C LYS A 63 -8.54 7.51 4.02
N HIS A 64 -8.25 8.68 3.44
CA HIS A 64 -7.35 9.65 4.04
C HIS A 64 -7.62 11.08 3.60
N ILE A 65 -6.95 12.03 4.26
CA ILE A 65 -6.74 13.39 3.79
C ILE A 65 -5.24 13.69 3.84
N GLY A 66 -4.72 14.38 2.81
CA GLY A 66 -3.31 14.72 2.70
C GLY A 66 -3.04 16.18 3.09
N PHE A 67 -1.87 16.44 3.67
CA PHE A 67 -1.39 17.78 3.98
C PHE A 67 0.05 17.96 3.52
N SER A 68 0.38 19.15 3.00
CA SER A 68 1.78 19.55 2.81
C SER A 68 2.32 20.05 4.15
N PHE A 69 3.26 19.31 4.74
CA PHE A 69 3.82 19.55 6.07
C PHE A 69 5.33 19.70 5.97
N GLY A 70 5.85 20.92 6.11
CA GLY A 70 7.30 21.17 6.14
C GLY A 70 8.07 20.62 4.92
N GLY A 71 7.46 20.66 3.72
CA GLY A 71 8.03 20.12 2.49
C GLY A 71 7.82 18.62 2.26
N LEU A 72 7.16 17.92 3.20
CA LEU A 72 6.74 16.53 3.08
C LEU A 72 5.23 16.43 2.87
N ILE A 73 4.76 15.28 2.41
CA ILE A 73 3.33 14.96 2.41
C ILE A 73 3.00 14.14 3.65
N LEU A 74 2.04 14.61 4.44
CA LEU A 74 1.46 13.92 5.58
C LEU A 74 0.06 13.44 5.20
N GLU A 75 -0.13 12.13 5.07
CA GLU A 75 -1.44 11.51 4.86
C GLU A 75 -2.02 11.06 6.20
N LEU A 76 -3.13 11.65 6.60
CA LEU A 76 -3.90 11.23 7.78
C LEU A 76 -4.94 10.21 7.34
N HIS A 77 -4.90 8.99 7.87
CA HIS A 77 -5.74 7.86 7.49
C HIS A 77 -6.84 7.56 8.52
N ARG A 78 -8.07 7.41 8.02
CA ARG A 78 -9.20 6.78 8.75
C ARG A 78 -9.28 5.28 8.49
N GLU A 79 -8.88 4.84 7.30
CA GLU A 79 -8.81 3.45 6.87
C GLU A 79 -7.39 3.20 6.33
N ALA A 80 -6.77 2.08 6.69
CA ALA A 80 -5.43 1.76 6.21
C ALA A 80 -5.47 1.40 4.71
N PHE A 81 -6.51 0.67 4.30
CA PHE A 81 -6.70 0.21 2.93
C PHE A 81 -8.19 0.14 2.55
N TYR A 82 -8.49 0.28 1.26
CA TYR A 82 -9.85 0.19 0.73
C TYR A 82 -9.89 -0.72 -0.50
N PHE A 83 -10.67 -1.80 -0.40
CA PHE A 83 -10.86 -2.76 -1.48
C PHE A 83 -11.87 -2.28 -2.52
N PRO A 84 -11.74 -2.70 -3.80
CA PRO A 84 -12.72 -2.40 -4.84
C PRO A 84 -14.15 -2.89 -4.54
N ARG A 85 -14.29 -3.97 -3.75
CA ARG A 85 -15.60 -4.54 -3.40
C ARG A 85 -16.00 -4.12 -2.01
N LYS A 86 -17.17 -3.48 -1.89
CA LYS A 86 -17.77 -3.10 -0.60
C LYS A 86 -17.81 -4.25 0.41
N LYS A 87 -18.24 -5.45 0.00
CA LYS A 87 -18.32 -6.63 0.88
C LYS A 87 -16.98 -7.01 1.49
N ASP A 88 -15.88 -6.76 0.79
CA ASP A 88 -14.54 -7.05 1.30
C ASP A 88 -14.15 -5.98 2.36
N ASN A 89 -14.55 -4.72 2.17
CA ASN A 89 -14.38 -3.66 3.19
C ASN A 89 -15.26 -3.87 4.44
N ASP A 90 -16.46 -4.43 4.29
CA ASP A 90 -17.34 -4.76 5.41
C ASP A 90 -16.67 -5.78 6.38
N VAL A 91 -15.79 -6.65 5.85
CA VAL A 91 -14.97 -7.60 6.63
C VAL A 91 -13.63 -6.99 7.07
N TYR A 92 -13.01 -6.16 6.23
CA TYR A 92 -11.69 -5.59 6.50
C TYR A 92 -11.70 -4.56 7.63
N ARG A 93 -12.68 -3.63 7.65
CA ARG A 93 -12.69 -2.49 8.59
C ARG A 93 -12.74 -2.87 10.08
N PRO A 94 -13.58 -3.84 10.52
CA PRO A 94 -13.53 -4.28 11.91
C PRO A 94 -12.19 -4.94 12.26
N TRP A 95 -11.62 -5.69 11.32
CA TRP A 95 -10.34 -6.35 11.51
C TRP A 95 -9.17 -5.37 11.55
N GLU A 96 -9.07 -4.41 10.62
CA GLU A 96 -7.99 -3.42 10.63
C GLU A 96 -8.01 -2.61 11.93
N THR A 97 -9.20 -2.25 12.41
CA THR A 97 -9.36 -1.47 13.64
C THR A 97 -8.87 -2.27 14.84
N ARG A 98 -9.23 -3.55 14.90
CA ARG A 98 -8.76 -4.46 15.96
C ARG A 98 -7.24 -4.64 15.91
N GLU A 99 -6.67 -4.92 14.75
CA GLU A 99 -5.25 -5.20 14.59
C GLU A 99 -4.38 -3.96 14.88
N LEU A 100 -4.79 -2.79 14.39
CA LEU A 100 -4.06 -1.53 14.60
C LEU A 100 -4.26 -0.96 16.02
N ALA A 101 -5.28 -1.42 16.75
CA ALA A 101 -5.44 -1.10 18.16
C ALA A 101 -4.47 -1.88 19.06
N ARG A 102 -3.94 -3.04 18.62
CA ARG A 102 -2.99 -3.86 19.40
C ARG A 102 -1.78 -3.02 19.85
N GLU A 103 -1.46 -3.13 21.13
CA GLU A 103 -0.32 -2.44 21.74
C GLU A 103 0.96 -3.29 21.63
N GLY A 104 2.11 -2.70 21.98
CA GLY A 104 3.40 -3.40 22.03
C GLY A 104 4.23 -3.35 20.74
N PHE A 105 3.70 -2.80 19.64
CA PHE A 105 4.42 -2.66 18.38
C PHE A 105 4.89 -1.22 18.18
N THR A 106 6.13 -0.95 18.55
CA THR A 106 6.74 0.38 18.46
C THR A 106 8.14 0.33 17.89
N VAL A 107 8.55 1.42 17.24
CA VAL A 107 9.91 1.64 16.76
C VAL A 107 10.41 2.99 17.24
N THR A 108 11.71 3.09 17.50
CA THR A 108 12.39 4.36 17.76
C THR A 108 12.93 4.91 16.44
N LEU A 109 12.51 6.12 16.08
CA LEU A 109 12.94 6.83 14.89
C LEU A 109 13.73 8.08 15.27
N GLY A 110 14.74 8.43 14.47
CA GLY A 110 15.62 9.57 14.72
C GLY A 110 16.82 9.22 15.60
N GLU A 111 17.64 10.22 15.87
CA GLU A 111 18.89 10.07 16.63
C GLU A 111 18.99 11.13 17.74
N GLY A 112 19.67 10.78 18.83
CA GLY A 112 19.90 11.66 19.97
C GLY A 112 18.59 12.22 20.57
N GLU A 113 18.59 13.51 20.89
CA GLU A 113 17.43 14.20 21.49
C GLU A 113 16.20 14.30 20.57
N LYS A 114 16.36 14.02 19.27
CA LYS A 114 15.26 14.00 18.30
C LYS A 114 14.63 12.61 18.16
N ALA A 115 15.17 11.61 18.85
CA ALA A 115 14.63 10.26 18.83
C ALA A 115 13.23 10.22 19.44
N GLY A 116 12.31 9.55 18.75
CA GLY A 116 10.93 9.41 19.19
C GLY A 116 10.43 8.00 18.96
N THR A 117 9.68 7.47 19.94
CA THR A 117 9.00 6.18 19.81
C THR A 117 7.64 6.38 19.14
N VAL A 118 7.39 5.65 18.06
CA VAL A 118 6.12 5.66 17.33
C VAL A 118 5.55 4.25 17.24
N ARG A 119 4.23 4.12 17.25
CA ARG A 119 3.56 2.84 17.00
C ARG A 119 3.64 2.50 15.52
N VAL A 120 3.84 1.22 15.23
CA VAL A 120 3.80 0.63 13.88
C VAL A 120 2.82 -0.54 13.88
N PRO A 121 2.37 -1.01 12.72
CA PRO A 121 1.45 -2.13 12.68
C PRO A 121 2.14 -3.43 13.15
N PRO A 122 1.39 -4.37 13.76
CA PRO A 122 1.89 -5.72 14.03
C PRO A 122 2.44 -6.36 12.75
N PRO A 123 3.55 -7.14 12.79
CA PRO A 123 4.17 -7.71 11.59
C PRO A 123 3.20 -8.47 10.66
N ASP A 124 2.29 -9.29 11.20
CA ASP A 124 1.33 -10.07 10.42
C ASP A 124 0.33 -9.18 9.67
N PHE A 125 -0.21 -8.17 10.37
CA PHE A 125 -1.07 -7.18 9.75
C PHE A 125 -0.29 -6.38 8.70
N ASN A 126 0.94 -5.96 9.03
CA ASN A 126 1.75 -5.14 8.15
C ASN A 126 2.07 -5.90 6.86
N LEU A 127 2.42 -7.18 6.92
CA LEU A 127 2.66 -8.03 5.76
C LEU A 127 1.47 -8.03 4.80
N PHE A 128 0.27 -8.32 5.32
CA PHE A 128 -0.95 -8.32 4.51
C PHE A 128 -1.25 -6.93 3.95
N TYR A 129 -1.08 -5.89 4.76
CA TYR A 129 -1.33 -4.51 4.38
C TYR A 129 -0.39 -4.03 3.26
N ILE A 130 0.92 -4.19 3.40
CA ILE A 130 1.89 -3.71 2.41
C ILE A 130 1.80 -4.53 1.11
N PHE A 131 1.45 -5.82 1.20
CA PHE A 131 1.12 -6.63 0.04
C PHE A 131 -0.13 -6.11 -0.68
N CYS A 132 -1.24 -5.89 0.02
CA CYS A 132 -2.46 -5.35 -0.58
C CYS A 132 -2.21 -3.97 -1.21
N HIS A 133 -1.43 -3.12 -0.54
CA HIS A 133 -1.05 -1.82 -1.05
C HIS A 133 -0.19 -1.93 -2.32
N ALA A 134 0.83 -2.79 -2.32
CA ALA A 134 1.66 -3.05 -3.50
C ALA A 134 0.82 -3.60 -4.67
N PHE A 135 -0.04 -4.58 -4.39
CA PHE A 135 -0.92 -5.17 -5.40
C PHE A 135 -1.93 -4.15 -5.94
N HIS A 136 -2.45 -3.26 -5.10
CA HIS A 136 -3.33 -2.17 -5.54
C HIS A 136 -2.62 -1.26 -6.54
N HIS A 137 -1.42 -0.78 -6.21
CA HIS A 137 -0.64 0.05 -7.14
C HIS A 137 -0.31 -0.68 -8.43
N PHE A 138 0.06 -1.96 -8.34
CA PHE A 138 0.17 -2.81 -9.51
C PHE A 138 -1.12 -2.85 -10.32
N MET A 139 -2.31 -2.87 -9.72
CA MET A 139 -3.60 -2.87 -10.42
C MET A 139 -4.05 -1.48 -10.94
N GLN A 140 -3.49 -0.37 -10.46
CA GLN A 140 -3.92 0.97 -10.84
C GLN A 140 -2.97 1.65 -11.82
N SER A 141 -1.69 1.79 -11.46
CA SER A 141 -0.76 2.72 -12.11
C SER A 141 0.60 2.11 -12.46
N GLY A 142 1.09 1.18 -11.65
CA GLY A 142 2.44 0.62 -11.74
C GLY A 142 3.01 0.41 -10.35
N LEU A 143 4.01 -0.46 -10.22
CA LEU A 143 4.59 -0.83 -8.93
C LEU A 143 6.08 -0.49 -8.92
N GLY A 144 6.55 0.19 -7.87
CA GLY A 144 7.98 0.38 -7.65
C GLY A 144 8.62 -0.86 -7.04
N LEU A 145 9.90 -1.11 -7.38
CA LEU A 145 10.67 -2.18 -6.74
C LEU A 145 10.76 -2.03 -5.22
N ARG A 146 10.73 -0.80 -4.70
CA ARG A 146 10.72 -0.52 -3.26
C ARG A 146 9.60 -1.26 -2.53
N GLN A 147 8.43 -1.41 -3.13
CA GLN A 147 7.32 -2.13 -2.49
C GLN A 147 7.62 -3.64 -2.36
N LEU A 148 8.31 -4.24 -3.32
CA LEU A 148 8.77 -5.63 -3.21
C LEU A 148 9.87 -5.76 -2.15
N CYS A 149 10.81 -4.81 -2.10
CA CYS A 149 11.84 -4.78 -1.06
C CYS A 149 11.25 -4.61 0.35
N ASP A 150 10.25 -3.73 0.52
CA ASP A 150 9.55 -3.56 1.80
C ASP A 150 8.96 -4.90 2.30
N ILE A 151 8.40 -5.71 1.38
CA ILE A 151 7.86 -7.04 1.72
C ILE A 151 8.99 -8.04 2.03
N ALA A 152 10.03 -8.11 1.21
CA ALA A 152 11.15 -9.02 1.42
C ALA A 152 11.87 -8.75 2.75
N CYS A 153 12.17 -7.49 3.05
CA CYS A 153 12.83 -7.11 4.29
C CYS A 153 11.96 -7.42 5.51
N LEU A 154 10.64 -7.17 5.46
CA LEU A 154 9.73 -7.53 6.55
C LEU A 154 9.68 -9.04 6.76
N LEU A 155 9.52 -9.83 5.69
CA LEU A 155 9.53 -11.29 5.78
C LEU A 155 10.83 -11.79 6.40
N HIS A 156 11.97 -11.34 5.89
CA HIS A 156 13.28 -11.75 6.40
C HIS A 156 13.50 -11.38 7.88
N ALA A 157 13.08 -10.18 8.30
CA ALA A 157 13.24 -9.75 9.67
C ALA A 157 12.29 -10.45 10.65
N CYS A 158 11.10 -10.84 10.19
CA CYS A 158 10.02 -11.31 11.06
C CYS A 158 9.67 -12.80 10.87
N HIS A 159 10.37 -13.54 10.00
CA HIS A 159 9.99 -14.91 9.60
C HIS A 159 9.72 -15.87 10.78
N GLY A 160 10.49 -15.75 11.88
CA GLY A 160 10.33 -16.59 13.07
C GLY A 160 9.14 -16.22 13.97
N SER A 161 8.52 -15.06 13.78
CA SER A 161 7.41 -14.55 14.60
C SER A 161 6.10 -14.36 13.82
N LEU A 162 6.11 -14.56 12.50
CA LEU A 162 4.93 -14.39 11.67
C LEU A 162 3.94 -15.56 11.85
N ASP A 163 2.68 -15.23 12.08
CA ASP A 163 1.58 -16.19 12.02
C ASP A 163 1.19 -16.45 10.55
N THR A 164 1.92 -17.38 9.94
CA THR A 164 1.71 -17.76 8.53
C THR A 164 0.35 -18.43 8.29
N GLY A 165 -0.25 -19.03 9.33
CA GLY A 165 -1.58 -19.61 9.29
C GLY A 165 -2.66 -18.54 9.18
N ALA A 166 -2.63 -17.56 10.09
CA ALA A 166 -3.53 -16.41 10.04
C ALA A 166 -3.36 -15.63 8.73
N PHE A 167 -2.11 -15.43 8.26
CA PHE A 167 -1.86 -14.77 6.99
C PHE A 167 -2.49 -15.50 5.80
N ARG A 168 -2.40 -16.84 5.74
CA ARG A 168 -3.09 -17.66 4.74
C ARG A 168 -4.60 -17.47 4.80
N GLU A 169 -5.20 -17.57 5.98
CA GLU A 169 -6.66 -17.38 6.15
C GLU A 169 -7.11 -16.00 5.65
N ARG A 170 -6.31 -14.95 5.90
CA ARG A 170 -6.60 -13.61 5.34
C ARG A 170 -6.52 -13.62 3.82
N LEU A 171 -5.48 -14.18 3.22
CA LEU A 171 -5.37 -14.26 1.76
C LEU A 171 -6.59 -14.98 1.15
N GLU A 172 -7.04 -16.08 1.75
CA GLU A 172 -8.22 -16.83 1.30
C GLU A 172 -9.52 -16.01 1.43
N ALA A 173 -9.70 -15.31 2.57
CA ALA A 173 -10.87 -14.47 2.80
C ALA A 173 -11.03 -13.37 1.73
N PHE A 174 -9.93 -12.74 1.32
CA PHE A 174 -9.91 -11.71 0.28
C PHE A 174 -9.68 -12.27 -1.14
N ARG A 175 -9.40 -13.58 -1.24
CA ARG A 175 -9.12 -14.34 -2.47
C ARG A 175 -7.89 -13.81 -3.22
N LEU A 176 -6.83 -13.56 -2.48
CA LEU A 176 -5.54 -13.03 -2.93
C LEU A 176 -4.42 -14.08 -2.89
N ASP A 177 -4.78 -15.35 -2.70
CA ASP A 177 -3.87 -16.49 -2.61
C ASP A 177 -2.98 -16.60 -3.86
N ARG A 178 -3.56 -16.50 -5.06
CA ARG A 178 -2.81 -16.53 -6.32
C ARG A 178 -1.89 -15.32 -6.44
N GLU A 179 -2.42 -14.12 -6.21
CA GLU A 179 -1.65 -12.87 -6.32
C GLU A 179 -0.46 -12.86 -5.38
N TRP A 180 -0.64 -13.35 -4.15
CA TRP A 180 0.44 -13.51 -3.18
C TRP A 180 1.50 -14.50 -3.68
N LYS A 181 1.12 -15.67 -4.19
CA LYS A 181 2.08 -16.64 -4.75
C LYS A 181 2.95 -16.05 -5.84
N LEU A 182 2.41 -15.17 -6.68
CA LEU A 182 3.19 -14.48 -7.70
C LEU A 182 4.20 -13.50 -7.09
N PHE A 183 3.79 -12.75 -6.07
CA PHE A 183 4.70 -11.87 -5.33
C PHE A 183 5.80 -12.71 -4.66
N ALA A 184 5.44 -13.74 -3.90
CA ALA A 184 6.38 -14.66 -3.25
C ALA A 184 7.37 -15.25 -4.26
N GLY A 185 6.91 -15.63 -5.45
CA GLY A 185 7.77 -16.06 -6.56
C GLY A 185 8.83 -15.03 -6.94
N ILE A 186 8.44 -13.75 -7.11
CA ILE A 186 9.40 -12.68 -7.38
C ILE A 186 10.39 -12.51 -6.21
N LEU A 187 9.91 -12.51 -4.98
CA LEU A 187 10.75 -12.29 -3.80
C LEU A 187 11.82 -13.39 -3.66
N VAL A 188 11.43 -14.66 -3.85
CA VAL A 188 12.32 -15.80 -3.75
C VAL A 188 13.23 -15.90 -4.98
N ASP A 189 12.64 -15.96 -6.18
CA ASP A 189 13.37 -16.31 -7.41
C ASP A 189 14.25 -15.17 -7.94
N LYS A 190 13.92 -13.91 -7.60
CA LYS A 190 14.59 -12.71 -8.18
C LYS A 190 15.24 -11.81 -7.15
N LEU A 191 14.68 -11.70 -5.94
CA LEU A 191 15.26 -10.87 -4.87
C LEU A 191 16.08 -11.68 -3.86
N GLY A 192 16.08 -13.02 -3.96
CA GLY A 192 16.92 -13.89 -3.14
C GLY A 192 16.41 -14.09 -1.71
N LEU A 193 15.12 -13.85 -1.45
CA LEU A 193 14.50 -14.22 -0.18
C LEU A 193 14.54 -15.75 -0.02
N PRO A 194 15.02 -16.31 1.10
CA PRO A 194 14.98 -17.75 1.32
C PRO A 194 13.55 -18.30 1.23
N ALA A 195 13.38 -19.42 0.51
CA ALA A 195 12.05 -19.99 0.25
C ALA A 195 11.27 -20.33 1.53
N GLY A 196 11.96 -20.70 2.61
CA GLY A 196 11.34 -20.98 3.91
C GLY A 196 10.82 -19.74 4.65
N GLU A 197 11.24 -18.55 4.24
CA GLU A 197 10.79 -17.26 4.81
C GLU A 197 9.62 -16.66 4.04
N ALA A 198 9.22 -17.26 2.92
CA ALA A 198 8.11 -16.82 2.07
C ALA A 198 6.90 -17.75 2.24
N PRO A 199 5.89 -17.36 3.06
CA PRO A 199 4.70 -18.19 3.28
C PRO A 199 4.02 -18.53 1.96
N MET A 200 3.54 -19.77 1.80
CA MET A 200 2.85 -20.25 0.58
C MET A 200 3.63 -20.06 -0.74
N TYR A 201 4.95 -19.88 -0.71
CA TYR A 201 5.75 -19.90 -1.94
C TYR A 201 5.51 -21.19 -2.72
N ASP A 202 5.35 -21.05 -4.04
CA ASP A 202 5.00 -22.12 -4.95
C ASP A 202 5.85 -21.99 -6.22
N PRO A 203 6.90 -22.81 -6.38
CA PRO A 203 7.77 -22.79 -7.57
C PRO A 203 7.00 -22.97 -8.88
N GLY A 204 5.83 -23.61 -8.85
CA GLY A 204 4.96 -23.77 -10.02
C GLY A 204 4.44 -22.45 -10.59
N CYS A 205 4.48 -21.37 -9.80
CA CYS A 205 4.06 -20.02 -10.21
C CYS A 205 5.17 -19.21 -10.90
N GLY A 206 6.41 -19.70 -10.99
CA GLY A 206 7.57 -18.91 -11.44
C GLY A 206 7.39 -18.23 -12.80
N LYS A 207 6.82 -18.93 -13.80
CA LYS A 207 6.55 -18.35 -15.13
C LYS A 207 5.56 -17.17 -15.08
N ASP A 208 4.53 -17.26 -14.26
CA ASP A 208 3.55 -16.17 -14.12
C ASP A 208 4.11 -15.04 -13.24
N ALA A 209 4.96 -15.36 -12.26
CA ALA A 209 5.69 -14.37 -11.45
C ALA A 209 6.66 -13.55 -12.32
N GLU A 210 7.33 -14.18 -13.28
CA GLU A 210 8.19 -13.48 -14.26
C GLU A 210 7.38 -12.55 -15.18
N LYS A 211 6.20 -12.99 -15.64
CA LYS A 211 5.30 -12.09 -16.40
C LYS A 211 4.85 -10.91 -15.55
N LEU A 212 4.53 -11.14 -14.28
CA LEU A 212 4.18 -10.09 -13.32
C LEU A 212 5.34 -9.09 -13.19
N LEU A 213 6.57 -9.57 -12.99
CA LEU A 213 7.75 -8.72 -12.89
C LEU A 213 8.02 -7.92 -14.18
N SER A 214 7.85 -8.55 -15.35
CA SER A 214 7.96 -7.85 -16.63
C SER A 214 6.93 -6.72 -16.77
N ASN A 215 5.70 -6.93 -16.28
CA ASN A 215 4.67 -5.88 -16.25
C ASN A 215 5.07 -4.77 -15.27
N ILE A 216 5.60 -5.10 -14.09
CA ILE A 216 6.11 -4.13 -13.11
C ILE A 216 7.16 -3.21 -13.75
N PHE A 217 8.12 -3.77 -14.47
CA PHE A 217 9.14 -2.98 -15.16
C PHE A 217 8.59 -2.15 -16.31
N SER A 218 7.62 -2.67 -17.07
CA SER A 218 7.04 -1.98 -18.23
C SER A 218 6.09 -0.85 -17.83
N ASP A 219 5.35 -1.05 -16.73
CA ASP A 219 4.40 -0.08 -16.18
C ASP A 219 5.13 1.06 -15.44
N GLY A 220 6.35 0.80 -14.93
CA GLY A 220 7.19 1.81 -14.29
C GLY A 220 6.78 2.12 -12.85
N ASN A 221 7.57 2.96 -12.18
CA ASN A 221 7.39 3.30 -10.77
C ASN A 221 6.17 4.20 -10.59
N PHE A 222 5.02 3.62 -10.23
CA PHE A 222 3.72 4.31 -10.19
C PHE A 222 3.33 4.98 -11.51
N GLY A 223 3.69 4.36 -12.65
CA GLY A 223 3.48 4.92 -13.98
C GLY A 223 4.60 5.85 -14.46
N HIS A 224 5.50 6.30 -13.57
CA HIS A 224 6.69 7.05 -13.98
C HIS A 224 7.68 6.15 -14.70
N HIS A 225 8.26 6.67 -15.78
CA HIS A 225 9.14 5.92 -16.68
C HIS A 225 8.45 4.73 -17.37
N SER A 226 7.11 4.74 -17.45
CA SER A 226 6.38 3.78 -18.28
C SER A 226 6.76 3.92 -19.74
N ALA A 227 6.77 2.80 -20.47
CA ALA A 227 6.85 2.81 -21.93
C ALA A 227 5.53 3.20 -22.61
N LEU A 228 4.46 3.41 -21.83
CA LEU A 228 3.15 3.84 -22.34
C LEU A 228 3.15 5.35 -22.66
N PRO A 229 2.30 5.82 -23.59
CA PRO A 229 2.25 7.23 -23.98
C PRO A 229 1.98 8.17 -22.78
N ASP A 230 2.61 9.34 -22.76
CA ASP A 230 2.36 10.36 -21.74
C ASP A 230 1.38 11.42 -22.25
N PHE A 231 0.19 11.50 -21.62
CA PHE A 231 -0.83 12.50 -21.92
C PHE A 231 -0.85 13.67 -20.94
N SER A 232 0.15 13.80 -20.05
CA SER A 232 0.23 14.84 -19.02
C SER A 232 0.13 16.26 -19.60
N ARG A 233 0.71 16.46 -20.79
CA ARG A 233 0.72 17.72 -21.56
C ARG A 233 -0.52 17.97 -22.42
N CYS A 234 -1.43 17.01 -22.53
CA CYS A 234 -2.65 17.16 -23.30
C CYS A 234 -3.72 17.98 -22.54
N PRO A 235 -4.63 18.66 -23.26
CA PRO A 235 -5.82 19.24 -22.65
C PRO A 235 -6.60 18.21 -21.83
N VAL A 236 -7.25 18.66 -20.75
CA VAL A 236 -7.98 17.80 -19.80
C VAL A 236 -8.85 16.70 -20.45
N PRO A 237 -9.71 16.98 -21.46
CA PRO A 237 -10.55 15.94 -22.06
C PRO A 237 -9.73 14.86 -22.77
N LEU A 238 -8.70 15.25 -23.56
CA LEU A 238 -7.81 14.31 -24.25
C LEU A 238 -6.96 13.52 -23.26
N ARG A 239 -6.48 14.17 -22.19
CA ARG A 239 -5.75 13.51 -21.11
C ARG A 239 -6.59 12.43 -20.41
N LYS A 240 -7.87 12.72 -20.13
CA LYS A 240 -8.78 11.73 -19.54
C LYS A 240 -8.99 10.52 -20.46
N ILE A 241 -9.23 10.75 -21.76
CA ILE A 241 -9.43 9.66 -22.76
C ILE A 241 -8.15 8.84 -22.91
N GLY A 242 -6.99 9.50 -23.05
CA GLY A 242 -5.70 8.83 -23.16
C GLY A 242 -5.37 7.96 -21.95
N ASN A 243 -5.55 8.51 -20.73
CA ASN A 243 -5.33 7.77 -19.48
C ASN A 243 -6.31 6.59 -19.34
N LEU A 244 -7.55 6.74 -19.76
CA LEU A 244 -8.51 5.62 -19.79
C LEU A 244 -8.00 4.51 -20.73
N GLY A 245 -7.53 4.86 -21.92
CA GLY A 245 -6.92 3.91 -22.87
C GLY A 245 -5.72 3.18 -22.29
N ILE A 246 -4.83 3.90 -21.59
CA ILE A 246 -3.70 3.31 -20.85
C ILE A 246 -4.18 2.29 -19.83
N HIS A 247 -5.17 2.65 -19.00
CA HIS A 247 -5.73 1.71 -18.01
C HIS A 247 -6.30 0.45 -18.66
N HIS A 248 -6.97 0.55 -19.82
CA HIS A 248 -7.45 -0.62 -20.55
C HIS A 248 -6.30 -1.52 -21.02
N ILE A 249 -5.23 -0.95 -21.57
CA ILE A 249 -4.03 -1.70 -21.99
C ILE A 249 -3.41 -2.42 -20.79
N MET A 250 -3.23 -1.73 -19.66
CA MET A 250 -2.67 -2.30 -18.45
C MET A 250 -3.53 -3.45 -17.92
N LEU A 251 -4.85 -3.26 -17.83
CA LEU A 251 -5.76 -4.30 -17.36
C LEU A 251 -5.82 -5.49 -18.32
N ALA A 252 -5.70 -5.27 -19.63
CA ALA A 252 -5.61 -6.36 -20.60
C ALA A 252 -4.36 -7.24 -20.37
N ARG A 253 -3.19 -6.63 -20.10
CA ARG A 253 -1.96 -7.37 -19.74
C ARG A 253 -2.15 -8.19 -18.45
N ARG A 254 -2.85 -7.63 -17.47
CA ARG A 254 -3.11 -8.26 -16.16
C ARG A 254 -4.12 -9.40 -16.22
N LEU A 255 -5.03 -9.44 -17.20
CA LEU A 255 -6.00 -10.54 -17.36
C LEU A 255 -5.33 -11.91 -17.46
N GLY A 256 -4.16 -11.98 -18.12
CA GLY A 256 -3.39 -13.22 -18.25
C GLY A 256 -2.71 -13.69 -16.96
N ILE A 257 -2.58 -12.81 -15.96
CA ILE A 257 -1.81 -13.03 -14.74
C ILE A 257 -2.72 -13.11 -13.51
N THR A 258 -3.71 -12.22 -13.38
CA THR A 258 -4.60 -12.08 -12.22
C THR A 258 -6.05 -11.91 -12.65
N ARG A 259 -6.54 -12.81 -13.53
CA ARG A 259 -7.87 -12.73 -14.18
C ARG A 259 -9.01 -12.32 -13.23
N ARG A 260 -9.13 -12.97 -12.07
CA ARG A 260 -10.20 -12.73 -11.10
C ARG A 260 -10.15 -11.29 -10.55
N GLN A 261 -8.98 -10.85 -10.09
CA GLN A 261 -8.81 -9.52 -9.50
C GLN A 261 -8.87 -8.42 -10.56
N THR A 262 -8.36 -8.70 -11.76
CA THR A 262 -8.48 -7.79 -12.91
C THR A 262 -9.93 -7.53 -13.28
N LEU A 263 -10.78 -8.56 -13.40
CA LEU A 263 -12.20 -8.37 -13.70
C LEU A 263 -12.94 -7.60 -12.59
N ARG A 264 -12.59 -7.85 -11.32
CA ARG A 264 -13.16 -7.11 -10.18
C ARG A 264 -12.78 -5.63 -10.20
N TYR A 265 -11.50 -5.35 -10.43
CA TYR A 265 -11.01 -3.99 -10.52
C TYR A 265 -11.61 -3.25 -11.72
N TYR A 266 -11.75 -3.93 -12.86
CA TYR A 266 -12.39 -3.39 -14.05
C TYR A 266 -13.83 -2.95 -13.76
N ALA A 267 -14.63 -3.80 -13.11
CA ALA A 267 -16.00 -3.44 -12.72
C ALA A 267 -16.04 -2.25 -11.75
N TYR A 268 -15.13 -2.20 -10.79
CA TYR A 268 -14.99 -1.07 -9.87
C TYR A 268 -14.65 0.24 -10.59
N MET A 269 -13.65 0.22 -11.48
CA MET A 269 -13.20 1.38 -12.25
C MET A 269 -14.36 2.02 -13.03
N TRP A 270 -15.19 1.20 -13.70
CA TRP A 270 -16.37 1.70 -14.40
C TRP A 270 -17.42 2.26 -13.45
N SER A 271 -17.66 1.60 -12.31
CA SER A 271 -18.64 2.06 -11.33
C SER A 271 -18.27 3.41 -10.70
N GLU A 272 -16.98 3.63 -10.40
CA GLU A 272 -16.50 4.91 -9.88
C GLU A 272 -16.41 5.97 -10.97
N GLY A 273 -15.93 5.60 -12.17
CA GLY A 273 -15.88 6.51 -13.32
C GLY A 273 -17.25 7.10 -13.66
N LEU A 274 -18.30 6.28 -13.63
CA LEU A 274 -19.68 6.75 -13.82
C LEU A 274 -20.10 7.73 -12.72
N LYS A 275 -19.82 7.44 -11.44
CA LYS A 275 -20.16 8.37 -10.32
C LYS A 275 -19.50 9.74 -10.46
N HIS A 276 -18.30 9.80 -11.03
CA HIS A 276 -17.56 11.04 -11.25
C HIS A 276 -17.93 11.78 -12.54
N LEU A 277 -18.67 11.16 -13.48
CA LEU A 277 -19.21 11.84 -14.66
C LEU A 277 -20.46 12.67 -14.33
N PHE A 278 -21.15 12.34 -13.24
CA PHE A 278 -22.40 12.98 -12.81
C PHE A 278 -22.23 13.90 -11.58
N ARG A 279 -20.98 14.30 -11.26
CA ARG A 279 -20.62 15.26 -10.21
C ARG A 279 -19.78 16.37 -10.82
#